data_AF-A0A2G6R163-F1
#
_entry.id   AF-A0A2G6R163-F1
#
_cell.length_a   1.000
_cell.length_b   1.000
_cell.length_c   1.000
_cell.angle_alpha   90.00
_cell.angle_beta   90.00
_cell.angle_gamma   90.00
#
_symmetry.space_group_name_H-M   'P 1'
#
loop_
_entity.id
_entity.type
_entity.pdbx_description
1 polymer ?
#
loop_
_entity_poly.entity_id
_entity_poly.type
_entity_poly.pdbx_seq_one_letter_code
_entity_poly.pdbx_strand_id
1 'polypeptide(L)' 'SSGPLLIILPAVRCNPATIDRIRALLKQYHGATDVHLKLKNGAKTTLFKLDPGLRVDASGPLVADLKALLGPSCVATQ' A
#
# COMPACT_ATOMS: atom_id res chain seq x y z
N SER A 1 -0.65 16.26 -11.49
CA SER A 1 -1.71 15.44 -10.88
C SER A 1 -1.06 14.19 -10.31
N SER A 2 -0.86 14.11 -8.98
CA SER A 2 -0.20 12.96 -8.36
C SER A 2 -1.13 11.75 -8.46
N GLY A 3 -0.63 10.64 -9.01
CA GLY A 3 -1.37 9.38 -9.15
C GLY A 3 -1.60 8.70 -7.79
N PRO A 4 -2.33 7.57 -7.78
CA PRO A 4 -2.56 6.80 -6.56
C PRO A 4 -1.25 6.22 -6.01
N LEU A 5 -1.15 6.10 -4.69
CA LEU A 5 -0.05 5.39 -4.05
C LEU A 5 -0.18 3.89 -4.30
N LEU A 6 0.80 3.28 -4.98
CA LEU A 6 0.79 1.85 -5.29
C LEU A 6 1.59 1.04 -4.25
N ILE A 7 0.88 0.20 -3.51
CA ILE A 7 1.46 -0.82 -2.62
C ILE A 7 1.50 -2.16 -3.36
N ILE A 8 2.63 -2.84 -3.32
CA ILE A 8 2.87 -4.13 -3.98
C ILE A 8 3.12 -5.19 -2.92
N LEU A 9 2.36 -6.29 -2.98
CA LEU A 9 2.46 -7.37 -2.02
C LEU A 9 2.43 -8.73 -2.74
N PRO A 10 3.37 -9.66 -2.48
CA PRO A 10 3.22 -11.05 -2.90
C PRO A 10 1.94 -11.65 -2.30
N ALA A 11 1.14 -12.36 -3.09
CA ALA A 11 -0.15 -12.90 -2.64
C ALA A 11 -0.01 -13.81 -1.41
N VAL A 12 1.11 -14.53 -1.29
CA VAL A 12 1.44 -15.37 -0.12
C VAL A 12 1.59 -14.58 1.19
N ARG A 13 1.82 -13.26 1.13
CA ARG A 13 1.88 -12.36 2.29
C ARG A 13 0.56 -11.64 2.55
N CYS A 14 -0.44 -11.83 1.71
CA CYS A 14 -1.77 -11.25 1.88
C CYS A 14 -2.57 -12.04 2.93
N ASN A 15 -2.17 -11.90 4.19
CA ASN A 15 -2.83 -12.49 5.35
C ASN A 15 -3.42 -11.41 6.27
N PRO A 16 -4.38 -11.76 7.16
CA PRO A 16 -5.06 -10.79 8.01
C PRO A 16 -4.11 -9.89 8.81
N ALA A 17 -3.09 -10.47 9.45
CA ALA A 17 -2.13 -9.70 10.25
C ALA A 17 -1.36 -8.65 9.43
N THR A 18 -0.98 -8.99 8.20
CA THR A 18 -0.29 -8.05 7.30
C THR A 18 -1.24 -6.94 6.84
N ILE A 19 -2.47 -7.30 6.47
CA ILE A 19 -3.49 -6.34 6.02
C ILE A 19 -3.89 -5.38 7.15
N ASP A 20 -4.02 -5.87 8.38
CA ASP A 20 -4.35 -5.02 9.53
C ASP A 20 -3.24 -4.03 9.85
N ARG A 21 -1.97 -4.44 9.74
CA ARG A 21 -0.82 -3.53 9.89
C ARG A 21 -0.79 -2.47 8.79
N ILE A 22 -1.03 -2.85 7.52
CA ILE A 22 -1.14 -1.89 6.42
C ILE A 22 -2.28 -0.91 6.72
N ARG A 23 -3.47 -1.41 7.08
CA ARG A 23 -4.63 -0.56 7.38
C ARG A 23 -4.35 0.42 8.52
N ALA A 24 -3.72 -0.04 9.60
CA ALA A 24 -3.35 0.81 10.73
C ALA A 24 -2.37 1.91 10.29
N LEU A 25 -1.36 1.56 9.48
CA LEU A 25 -0.39 2.51 8.94
C LEU A 25 -1.06 3.55 8.03
N LEU A 26 -1.90 3.14 7.09
CA LEU A 26 -2.60 4.08 6.20
C LEU A 26 -3.50 5.04 6.99
N LYS A 27 -4.15 4.58 8.06
CA LYS A 27 -4.95 5.44 8.94
C LYS A 27 -4.13 6.47 9.71
N GLN A 28 -2.87 6.17 10.04
CA GLN A 28 -1.97 7.13 10.69
C GLN A 28 -1.60 8.28 9.75
N TYR A 29 -1.46 7.99 8.45
CA TYR A 29 -1.07 8.95 7.42
C TYR A 29 -2.25 9.40 6.55
N HIS A 30 -3.39 9.69 7.15
CA HIS A 30 -4.61 10.09 6.41
C HIS A 30 -4.37 11.29 5.48
N GLY A 31 -5.00 11.29 4.30
CA GLY A 31 -4.89 12.38 3.34
C GLY A 31 -5.80 12.20 2.13
N ALA A 32 -5.45 12.84 1.01
CA ALA A 32 -6.31 12.91 -0.18
C ALA A 32 -5.96 11.90 -1.28
N THR A 33 -4.81 11.23 -1.21
CA THR A 33 -4.31 10.36 -2.28
C THR A 33 -4.96 8.97 -2.19
N ASP A 34 -5.57 8.51 -3.28
CA ASP A 34 -6.08 7.14 -3.41
C ASP A 34 -4.94 6.12 -3.24
N VAL A 35 -5.21 5.01 -2.56
CA VAL A 35 -4.25 3.91 -2.38
C VAL A 35 -4.70 2.71 -3.19
N HIS A 36 -3.79 2.15 -3.98
CA HIS A 36 -4.01 0.91 -4.72
C HIS A 36 -3.11 -0.21 -4.17
N LEU A 37 -3.66 -1.41 -4.01
CA LEU A 37 -2.92 -2.61 -3.62
C LEU A 37 -2.79 -3.55 -4.82
N LYS A 38 -1.56 -3.86 -5.20
CA LYS A 38 -1.21 -4.80 -6.26
C LYS A 38 -0.74 -6.11 -5.64
N LEU A 39 -1.57 -7.15 -5.73
CA LEU A 39 -1.19 -8.51 -5.35
C LEU A 39 -0.49 -9.22 -6.50
N LYS A 40 0.72 -9.73 -6.26
CA LYS A 40 1.50 -10.53 -7.22
C LYS A 40 1.41 -12.02 -6.88
N ASN A 41 0.94 -12.83 -7.82
CA ASN A 41 0.88 -14.28 -7.71
C ASN A 41 1.55 -14.94 -8.94
N GLY A 42 2.87 -15.10 -8.89
CA GLY A 42 3.67 -15.52 -10.04
C GLY A 42 3.51 -14.54 -11.21
N ALA A 43 3.10 -15.03 -12.38
CA ALA A 43 2.81 -14.22 -13.55
C ALA A 43 1.50 -13.42 -13.44
N LYS A 44 0.60 -13.79 -12.52
CA LYS A 44 -0.70 -13.12 -12.36
C LYS A 44 -0.57 -11.94 -11.41
N THR A 45 -1.30 -10.88 -11.72
CA THR A 45 -1.41 -9.69 -10.89
C THR A 45 -2.88 -9.31 -10.74
N THR A 46 -3.28 -8.94 -9.52
CA THR A 46 -4.58 -8.33 -9.25
C THR A 46 -4.37 -6.96 -8.62
N LEU A 47 -5.05 -5.94 -9.16
CA LEU A 47 -5.01 -4.57 -8.64
C LEU A 47 -6.32 -4.25 -7.93
N PHE A 48 -6.23 -3.77 -6.70
CA PHE A 48 -7.36 -3.37 -5.88
C PHE A 48 -7.28 -1.87 -5.63
N LYS A 49 -8.37 -1.16 -5.87
CA LYS A 49 -8.56 0.17 -5.30
C LYS A 49 -9.02 0.00 -3.86
N LEU A 50 -8.34 0.63 -2.92
CA LEU A 50 -8.74 0.60 -1.52
C LEU A 50 -9.87 1.60 -1.25
N ASP A 51 -10.57 1.38 -0.14
CA ASP A 51 -11.66 2.23 0.32
C ASP A 51 -11.21 3.71 0.47
N PRO A 52 -12.06 4.70 0.14
CA PRO A 52 -11.72 6.11 0.30
C PRO A 52 -11.30 6.52 1.72
N GLY A 53 -11.75 5.80 2.76
CA GLY A 53 -11.32 5.99 4.15
C GLY A 53 -9.89 5.52 4.44
N LEU A 54 -9.20 4.95 3.45
CA LEU A 54 -7.78 4.56 3.52
C LEU A 54 -6.89 5.43 2.62
N ARG A 55 -7.38 6.59 2.19
CA ARG A 55 -6.57 7.59 1.49
C ARG A 55 -5.51 8.17 2.41
N VAL A 56 -4.40 8.56 1.80
CA VAL A 56 -3.21 8.98 2.53
C VAL A 56 -2.60 10.28 2.04
N ASP A 57 -1.80 10.91 2.89
CA ASP A 57 -0.79 11.87 2.46
C ASP A 57 0.44 11.10 1.96
N ALA A 58 0.78 11.26 0.69
CA ALA A 58 1.85 10.50 0.02
C ALA A 58 3.24 11.08 0.37
N SER A 59 3.55 11.09 1.66
CA SER A 59 4.75 11.70 2.23
C SER A 59 5.93 10.73 2.32
N GLY A 60 7.14 11.28 2.44
CA GLY A 60 8.37 10.50 2.67
C GLY A 60 8.29 9.56 3.89
N PRO A 61 7.80 10.01 5.06
CA PRO A 61 7.62 9.16 6.23
C PRO A 61 6.74 7.93 5.99
N LEU A 62 5.56 8.09 5.35
CA LEU A 62 4.69 6.96 5.02
C LEU A 62 5.41 5.92 4.16
N VAL A 63 6.16 6.37 3.14
CA VAL A 63 6.92 5.47 2.26
C VAL A 63 8.02 4.74 3.03
N ALA A 64 8.69 5.41 3.97
CA ALA A 64 9.71 4.78 4.82
C ALA A 64 9.10 3.67 5.69
N ASP A 65 7.97 3.93 6.35
CA ASP A 65 7.30 2.95 7.20
C ASP A 65 6.72 1.78 6.41
N LEU A 66 6.16 2.03 5.22
CA LEU A 66 5.73 0.97 4.31
C LEU A 66 6.90 0.04 3.95
N LYS A 67 8.07 0.61 3.64
CA LYS A 67 9.28 -0.17 3.36
C LYS A 67 9.77 -0.96 4.58
N ALA A 68 9.71 -0.38 5.77
CA ALA A 68 10.06 -1.09 7.00
C ALA A 68 9.10 -2.27 7.28
N LEU A 69 7.80 -2.08 7.03
CA LEU A 69 6.77 -3.08 7.26
C LEU A 69 6.77 -4.21 6.20
N LEU A 70 6.91 -3.84 4.92
CA LEU A 70 6.68 -4.74 3.79
C LEU A 70 7.94 -5.07 2.99
N GLY A 71 9.06 -4.42 3.25
CA GLY A 71 10.30 -4.53 2.49
C GLY A 71 10.41 -3.48 1.37
N PRO A 72 11.61 -3.25 0.83
CA PRO A 72 11.91 -2.10 -0.04
C PRO A 72 11.15 -2.10 -1.37
N SER A 73 10.75 -3.27 -1.88
CA SER A 73 10.04 -3.42 -3.17
C SER A 73 8.53 -3.21 -3.07
N CYS A 74 8.00 -2.81 -1.92
CA CYS A 74 6.56 -2.71 -1.69
C CYS A 74 5.93 -1.41 -2.21
N VAL A 75 6.70 -0.37 -2.50
CA VAL A 75 6.18 0.89 -3.03
C VAL A 75 6.76 1.12 -4.40
N ALA A 76 5.90 1.36 -5.39
CA ALA A 76 6.30 1.94 -6.66
C ALA A 76 5.91 3.42 -6.62
N THR A 77 6.89 4.30 -6.43
CA THR A 77 6.71 5.72 -6.68
C THR A 77 6.64 5.92 -8.19
N GLN A 78 5.49 6.38 -8.68
CA GLN A 78 5.38 6.93 -10.03
C GLN A 78 6.07 8.30 -10.11
#